data_AF-A0A8D0GGI9-F1
#
_entry.id   AF-A0A8D0GGI9-F1
#
_cell.length_a   1.000
_cell.length_b   1.000
_cell.length_c   1.000
_cell.angle_alpha   90.00
_cell.angle_beta   90.00
_cell.angle_gamma   90.00
#
_symmetry.space_group_name_H-M   'P 1'
#
loop_
_entity.id
_entity.type
_entity.pdbx_description
1 polymer ?
#
loop_
_entity_poly.entity_id
_entity_poly.type
_entity_poly.pdbx_seq_one_letter_code
_entity_poly.pdbx_strand_id
1 'polypeptide(L)'
;MAFRAQFKGLVLTFTAFPPPPKYLKDPVQVEFYVNENTFKERLKLFFIKNQRSRNVIFVWRKCGWDCPKQNHSGHQLNKFDWTPIIWVNRPLPLWGLQVLVAFISFLESMLLVYLGYKGNLWEQLLRVPFMLEMMNTAPFLITVFWAPLRNLFIPVFLNCWLAKHALENMINDLHRAIQRTHSAMFNQVLILVCTLVCLMFTCICGIQHLERAGNNLTLFDSLYFCIVTFSTVGFGDVTPKIWPSQLLVVIMICVALIVLPIQVASGSRRGGAGGS
;
A
#
# COMPACT_ATOMS: atom_id res chain seq x y z
N MET A 1 38.74 33.86 53.61
CA MET A 1 39.01 35.18 54.22
C MET A 1 38.02 36.15 53.59
N ALA A 2 37.06 36.65 54.37
CA ALA A 2 36.00 37.53 53.88
C ALA A 2 36.44 39.00 53.96
N PHE A 3 36.28 39.76 52.90
CA PHE A 3 36.37 41.22 52.93
C PHE A 3 34.97 41.78 52.65
N ARG A 4 34.45 42.57 53.61
CA ARG A 4 33.15 43.22 53.54
C ARG A 4 33.40 44.73 53.44
N ALA A 5 32.97 45.37 52.36
CA ALA A 5 32.84 46.81 52.25
C ALA A 5 31.43 47.13 51.76
N GLN A 6 30.74 48.05 52.45
CA GLN A 6 29.31 48.33 52.30
C GLN A 6 29.13 49.76 51.77
N PHE A 7 28.51 49.94 50.60
CA PHE A 7 27.97 51.24 50.17
C PHE A 7 26.73 51.06 49.30
N LYS A 8 25.60 51.62 49.79
CA LYS A 8 24.31 51.91 49.13
C LYS A 8 23.79 50.93 48.06
N GLY A 9 22.93 50.00 48.51
CA GLY A 9 21.65 49.75 47.83
C GLY A 9 21.55 48.58 46.85
N LEU A 10 22.63 47.93 46.42
CA LEU A 10 22.54 46.68 45.66
C LEU A 10 23.86 45.90 45.76
N VAL A 11 23.87 44.81 46.53
CA VAL A 11 25.02 43.90 46.58
C VAL A 11 24.93 42.94 45.41
N LEU A 12 25.75 43.18 44.38
CA LEU A 12 26.09 42.19 43.35
C LEU A 12 27.15 41.26 43.95
N THR A 13 26.75 40.05 44.32
CA THR A 13 27.70 39.00 44.71
C THR A 13 28.21 38.29 43.45
N PHE A 14 29.39 38.67 42.95
CA PHE A 14 30.14 37.83 42.00
C PHE A 14 30.88 36.74 42.81
N THR A 15 30.24 35.59 43.01
CA THR A 15 30.97 34.38 43.45
C THR A 15 31.49 33.63 42.23
N ALA A 16 32.80 33.43 42.21
CA ALA A 16 33.52 32.60 41.27
C ALA A 16 32.88 31.20 41.13
N PHE A 17 32.91 30.70 39.90
CA PHE A 17 32.49 29.37 39.46
C PHE A 17 32.98 28.26 40.42
N PRO A 18 32.08 27.43 41.00
CA PRO A 18 32.50 26.15 41.55
C PRO A 18 32.83 25.16 40.41
N PRO A 19 33.78 24.22 40.59
CA PRO A 19 34.10 23.21 39.58
C PRO A 19 32.88 22.31 39.32
N PRO A 20 32.75 21.75 38.10
CA PRO A 20 31.52 21.07 37.68
C PRO A 20 31.24 19.82 38.54
N PRO A 21 29.99 19.61 38.99
CA PRO A 21 29.61 18.38 39.67
C PRO A 21 29.59 17.19 38.70
N LYS A 22 30.06 16.05 39.20
CA LYS A 22 30.07 14.75 38.52
C LYS A 22 28.65 14.22 38.32
N TYR A 23 28.38 13.79 37.08
CA TYR A 23 27.38 12.81 36.65
C TYR A 23 25.97 12.86 37.28
N LEU A 24 25.02 13.46 36.55
CA LEU A 24 23.63 13.00 36.54
C LEU A 24 23.23 12.84 35.07
N LYS A 25 23.15 11.59 34.61
CA LYS A 25 22.70 11.25 33.27
C LYS A 25 21.18 11.14 33.33
N ASP A 26 20.51 12.28 33.38
CA ASP A 26 19.06 12.29 33.17
C ASP A 26 18.79 11.73 31.77
N PRO A 27 17.99 10.67 31.60
CA PRO A 27 17.53 10.32 30.28
C PRO A 27 16.66 11.48 29.84
N VAL A 28 17.18 12.31 28.92
CA VAL A 28 16.36 13.22 28.15
C VAL A 28 15.36 12.33 27.42
N GLN A 29 14.18 12.13 28.02
CA GLN A 29 13.04 11.60 27.30
C GLN A 29 12.72 12.66 26.27
N VAL A 30 13.24 12.45 25.07
CA VAL A 30 12.70 13.08 23.87
C VAL A 30 11.31 12.48 23.72
N GLU A 31 10.34 13.05 24.44
CA GLU A 31 8.94 12.85 24.12
C GLU A 31 8.77 13.42 22.71
N PHE A 32 8.89 12.53 21.73
CA PHE A 32 8.54 12.80 20.35
C PHE A 32 7.06 13.14 20.35
N TYR A 33 6.76 14.43 20.47
CA TYR A 33 5.43 14.99 20.26
C TYR A 33 5.06 14.73 18.80
N VAL A 34 4.56 13.52 18.50
CA VAL A 34 3.86 13.25 17.26
C VAL A 34 2.64 14.14 17.30
N ASN A 35 2.68 15.23 16.55
CA ASN A 35 1.57 16.17 16.45
C ASN A 35 0.29 15.39 16.13
N GLU A 36 -0.65 15.36 17.07
CA GLU A 36 -1.89 14.59 16.99
C GLU A 36 -2.67 14.92 15.70
N ASN A 37 -2.54 16.16 15.22
CA ASN A 37 -3.07 16.63 13.95
C ASN A 37 -2.46 15.89 12.75
N THR A 38 -1.17 15.55 12.78
CA THR A 38 -0.50 14.80 11.70
C THR A 38 -0.99 13.36 11.63
N PHE A 39 -1.18 12.70 12.78
CA PHE A 39 -1.73 11.34 12.82
C PHE A 39 -3.17 11.32 12.29
N LYS A 40 -4.01 12.28 12.70
CA LYS A 40 -5.38 12.43 12.21
C LYS A 40 -5.44 12.64 10.69
N GLU A 41 -4.55 13.46 10.12
CA GLU A 41 -4.45 13.64 8.67
C GLU A 41 -4.04 12.35 7.95
N ARG A 42 -3.05 11.59 8.46
CA ARG A 42 -2.65 10.29 7.90
C ARG A 42 -3.76 9.26 7.98
N LEU A 43 -4.55 9.27 9.05
CA LEU A 43 -5.71 8.40 9.22
C LEU A 43 -6.81 8.73 8.22
N LYS A 44 -7.11 10.02 8.01
CA LYS A 44 -8.03 10.45 6.94
C LYS A 44 -7.55 9.98 5.57
N LEU A 45 -6.24 10.15 5.30
CA LEU A 45 -5.61 9.69 4.06
C LEU A 45 -5.73 8.17 3.88
N PHE A 46 -5.54 7.40 4.96
CA PHE A 46 -5.76 5.95 4.97
C PHE A 46 -7.23 5.64 4.68
N PHE A 47 -8.18 6.30 5.32
CA PHE A 47 -9.61 6.11 5.03
C PHE A 47 -9.97 6.46 3.59
N ILE A 48 -9.38 7.53 3.01
CA ILE A 48 -9.57 7.90 1.61
C ILE A 48 -9.01 6.82 0.68
N LYS A 49 -7.78 6.34 0.94
CA LYS A 49 -7.15 5.25 0.17
C LYS A 49 -7.89 3.92 0.35
N ASN A 50 -8.40 3.65 1.54
CA ASN A 50 -9.20 2.48 1.85
C ASN A 50 -10.59 2.57 1.18
N GLN A 51 -11.20 3.75 1.11
CA GLN A 51 -12.44 3.99 0.37
C GLN A 51 -12.23 3.79 -1.14
N ARG A 52 -11.08 4.21 -1.67
CA ARG A 52 -10.67 3.91 -3.05
C ARG A 52 -10.51 2.42 -3.29
N SER A 53 -9.87 1.68 -2.37
CA SER A 53 -9.80 0.21 -2.40
C SER A 53 -11.18 -0.46 -2.30
N ARG A 54 -12.08 0.05 -1.44
CA ARG A 54 -13.48 -0.39 -1.33
C ARG A 54 -14.25 -0.17 -2.63
N ASN A 55 -14.02 0.94 -3.34
CA ASN A 55 -14.60 1.17 -4.66
C ASN A 55 -14.07 0.17 -5.70
N VAL A 56 -12.80 -0.27 -5.59
CA VAL A 56 -12.26 -1.37 -6.42
C VAL A 56 -12.97 -2.69 -6.10
N ILE A 57 -13.10 -3.04 -4.82
CA ILE A 57 -13.79 -4.25 -4.37
C ILE A 57 -15.27 -4.21 -4.78
N PHE A 58 -15.92 -3.06 -4.70
CA PHE A 58 -17.31 -2.89 -5.12
C PHE A 58 -17.46 -3.03 -6.64
N VAL A 59 -16.58 -2.41 -7.44
CA VAL A 59 -16.56 -2.55 -8.90
C VAL A 59 -16.27 -3.99 -9.30
N TRP A 60 -15.34 -4.66 -8.62
CA TRP A 60 -14.99 -6.06 -8.88
C TRP A 60 -16.09 -7.02 -8.44
N ARG A 61 -16.74 -6.77 -7.30
CA ARG A 61 -17.92 -7.53 -6.84
C ARG A 61 -19.08 -7.37 -7.84
N LYS A 62 -19.32 -6.17 -8.37
CA LYS A 62 -20.28 -5.93 -9.45
C LYS A 62 -19.88 -6.63 -10.75
N CYS A 63 -18.62 -6.55 -11.16
CA CYS A 63 -18.16 -7.12 -12.44
C CYS A 63 -18.00 -8.65 -12.38
N GLY A 64 -17.70 -9.21 -11.21
CA GLY A 64 -17.44 -10.63 -11.01
C GLY A 64 -18.66 -11.45 -10.61
N TRP A 65 -19.71 -10.83 -10.05
CA TRP A 65 -21.00 -11.50 -9.80
C TRP A 65 -21.94 -11.44 -11.01
N ASP A 66 -21.88 -10.36 -11.81
CA ASP A 66 -22.70 -10.14 -13.02
C ASP A 66 -21.90 -10.30 -14.33
N CYS A 67 -20.97 -11.26 -14.43
CA CYS A 67 -20.53 -11.69 -15.77
C CYS A 67 -21.55 -12.72 -16.28
N PRO A 68 -22.46 -12.36 -17.21
CA PRO A 68 -23.23 -13.38 -17.89
C PRO A 68 -22.23 -14.32 -18.58
N LYS A 69 -22.43 -15.63 -18.40
CA LYS A 69 -21.72 -16.65 -19.17
C LYS A 69 -21.87 -16.28 -20.65
N GLN A 70 -20.82 -15.75 -21.27
CA GLN A 70 -20.81 -15.63 -22.72
C GLN A 70 -20.74 -17.05 -23.25
N ASN A 71 -21.89 -17.57 -23.69
CA ASN A 71 -21.96 -18.75 -24.54
C ASN A 71 -21.27 -18.40 -25.86
N HIS A 72 -19.95 -18.54 -25.90
CA HIS A 72 -19.26 -18.63 -27.18
C HIS A 72 -19.60 -20.00 -27.77
N SER A 73 -20.65 -20.01 -28.61
CA SER A 73 -20.88 -21.04 -29.60
C SER A 73 -19.59 -21.24 -30.41
N GLY A 74 -19.23 -22.50 -30.61
CA GLY A 74 -17.88 -22.91 -30.95
C GLY A 74 -17.26 -22.17 -32.13
N HIS A 75 -16.07 -21.62 -31.91
CA HIS A 75 -15.11 -21.37 -32.97
C HIS A 75 -13.71 -21.73 -32.46
N GLN A 76 -13.04 -22.52 -33.30
CA GLN A 76 -11.77 -23.22 -33.15
C GLN A 76 -10.73 -22.68 -32.15
N LEU A 77 -10.24 -23.60 -31.31
CA LEU A 77 -8.93 -23.57 -30.66
C LEU A 77 -7.85 -23.23 -31.70
N ASN A 78 -7.25 -22.03 -31.61
CA ASN A 78 -5.84 -21.73 -31.91
C ASN A 78 -5.52 -20.23 -32.05
N LYS A 79 -6.51 -19.33 -31.96
CA LYS A 79 -6.25 -17.87 -31.99
C LYS A 79 -6.49 -17.25 -30.63
N PHE A 80 -5.44 -16.70 -30.04
CA PHE A 80 -5.52 -15.96 -28.78
C PHE A 80 -6.09 -14.57 -29.05
N ASP A 81 -7.34 -14.36 -28.66
CA ASP A 81 -8.03 -13.08 -28.86
C ASP A 81 -7.69 -12.12 -27.71
N TRP A 82 -6.87 -11.10 -28.02
CA TRP A 82 -6.49 -10.03 -27.08
C TRP A 82 -7.61 -9.01 -26.81
N THR A 83 -8.61 -8.98 -27.67
CA THR A 83 -9.73 -8.03 -27.62
C THR A 83 -10.53 -8.09 -26.30
N PRO A 84 -10.94 -9.26 -25.77
CA PRO A 84 -11.65 -9.34 -24.48
C PRO A 84 -10.79 -8.95 -23.25
N ILE A 85 -9.46 -8.97 -23.37
CA ILE A 85 -8.54 -8.56 -22.30
C ILE A 85 -8.45 -7.03 -22.27
N ILE A 86 -8.25 -6.42 -23.43
CA ILE A 86 -8.01 -4.98 -23.54
C ILE A 86 -9.32 -4.20 -23.41
N TRP A 87 -10.44 -4.73 -23.93
CA TRP A 87 -11.72 -4.03 -24.00
C TRP A 87 -12.73 -4.61 -23.01
N VAL A 88 -12.97 -3.89 -21.94
CA VAL A 88 -13.97 -4.22 -20.90
C VAL A 88 -15.07 -3.18 -20.93
N ASN A 89 -16.28 -3.60 -21.30
CA ASN A 89 -17.46 -2.75 -21.29
C ASN A 89 -17.86 -2.42 -19.84
N ARG A 90 -17.53 -1.21 -19.38
CA ARG A 90 -17.90 -0.70 -18.06
C ARG A 90 -19.12 0.23 -18.16
N PRO A 91 -20.05 0.20 -17.19
CA PRO A 91 -21.14 1.16 -17.17
C PRO A 91 -20.59 2.57 -16.90
N LEU A 92 -21.11 3.56 -17.66
CA LEU A 92 -20.75 4.98 -17.59
C LEU A 92 -20.68 5.56 -16.16
N PRO A 93 -21.63 5.29 -15.23
CA PRO A 93 -21.55 5.84 -13.87
C PRO A 93 -20.34 5.33 -13.08
N LEU A 94 -19.93 4.06 -13.28
CA LEU A 94 -18.73 3.52 -12.62
C LEU A 94 -17.46 4.15 -13.18
N TRP A 95 -17.41 4.39 -14.49
CA TRP A 95 -16.29 5.10 -15.11
C TRP A 95 -16.17 6.53 -14.58
N GLY A 96 -17.27 7.29 -14.52
CA GLY A 96 -17.27 8.66 -14.02
C GLY A 96 -16.78 8.76 -12.57
N LEU A 97 -17.24 7.85 -11.70
CA LEU A 97 -16.78 7.79 -10.31
C LEU A 97 -15.29 7.43 -10.21
N GLN A 98 -14.80 6.53 -11.06
CA GLN A 98 -13.37 6.17 -11.11
C GLN A 98 -12.49 7.32 -11.57
N VAL A 99 -12.91 8.07 -12.59
CA VAL A 99 -12.20 9.25 -13.08
C VAL A 99 -12.12 10.32 -11.99
N LEU A 100 -13.22 10.59 -11.28
CA LEU A 100 -13.23 11.55 -10.18
C LEU A 100 -12.23 11.14 -9.08
N VAL A 101 -12.23 9.87 -8.69
CA VAL A 101 -11.29 9.34 -7.69
C VAL A 101 -9.83 9.42 -8.18
N ALA A 102 -9.58 9.13 -9.46
CA ALA A 102 -8.25 9.23 -10.06
C ALA A 102 -7.74 10.68 -10.09
N PHE A 103 -8.63 11.66 -10.33
CA PHE A 103 -8.27 13.07 -10.29
C PHE A 103 -7.88 13.52 -8.88
N ILE A 104 -8.68 13.15 -7.87
CA ILE A 104 -8.37 13.47 -6.46
C ILE A 104 -7.01 12.86 -6.06
N SER A 105 -6.76 11.62 -6.44
CA SER A 105 -5.52 10.94 -6.06
C SER A 105 -4.29 11.45 -6.81
N PHE A 106 -4.46 11.89 -8.05
CA PHE A 106 -3.41 12.59 -8.79
C PHE A 106 -3.05 13.92 -8.13
N LEU A 107 -4.05 14.71 -7.72
CA LEU A 107 -3.84 15.96 -6.98
C LEU A 107 -3.14 15.72 -5.63
N GLU A 108 -3.56 14.71 -4.87
CA GLU A 108 -2.90 14.31 -3.61
C GLU A 108 -1.42 13.98 -3.86
N SER A 109 -1.14 13.23 -4.93
CA SER A 109 0.22 12.79 -5.26
C SER A 109 1.10 13.95 -5.71
N MET A 110 0.56 14.87 -6.51
CA MET A 110 1.24 16.11 -6.87
C MET A 110 1.54 16.97 -5.65
N LEU A 111 0.59 17.09 -4.71
CA LEU A 111 0.81 17.81 -3.46
C LEU A 111 1.91 17.16 -2.61
N LEU A 112 1.94 15.82 -2.53
CA LEU A 112 3.00 15.10 -1.82
C LEU A 112 4.37 15.27 -2.48
N VAL A 113 4.44 15.31 -3.82
CA VAL A 113 5.67 15.63 -4.56
C VAL A 113 6.12 17.06 -4.25
N TYR A 114 5.20 18.01 -4.28
CA TYR A 114 5.48 19.41 -3.98
C TYR A 114 6.01 19.62 -2.55
N LEU A 115 5.34 19.05 -1.54
CA LEU A 115 5.76 19.15 -0.14
C LEU A 115 7.04 18.36 0.17
N GLY A 116 7.31 17.29 -0.60
CA GLY A 116 8.51 16.48 -0.46
C GLY A 116 9.74 17.05 -1.17
N TYR A 117 9.59 18.15 -1.90
CA TYR A 117 10.66 18.75 -2.67
C TYR A 117 11.79 19.27 -1.76
N LYS A 118 12.84 18.45 -1.61
CA LYS A 118 14.11 18.78 -0.94
C LYS A 118 15.26 19.00 -1.93
N GLY A 119 14.95 19.29 -3.19
CA GLY A 119 15.92 19.54 -4.26
C GLY A 119 16.10 18.37 -5.25
N ASN A 120 15.66 17.15 -4.93
CA ASN A 120 15.82 15.99 -5.81
C ASN A 120 14.47 15.36 -6.22
N LEU A 121 13.91 15.79 -7.36
CA LEU A 121 12.62 15.30 -7.87
C LEU A 121 12.67 13.84 -8.33
N TRP A 122 13.81 13.41 -8.88
CA TRP A 122 13.97 12.08 -9.46
C TRP A 122 13.82 10.97 -8.43
N GLU A 123 14.35 11.17 -7.24
CA GLU A 123 14.22 10.20 -6.14
C GLU A 123 12.75 10.02 -5.72
N GLN A 124 11.98 11.11 -5.77
CA GLN A 124 10.57 11.08 -5.39
C GLN A 124 9.69 10.47 -6.48
N LEU A 125 10.03 10.69 -7.76
CA LEU A 125 9.36 10.07 -8.91
C LEU A 125 9.63 8.56 -8.98
N LEU A 126 10.84 8.11 -8.67
CA LEU A 126 11.22 6.68 -8.71
C LEU A 126 10.74 5.88 -7.49
N ARG A 127 9.95 6.48 -6.60
CA ARG A 127 9.39 5.78 -5.44
C ARG A 127 8.29 4.81 -5.91
N VAL A 128 8.39 3.54 -5.51
CA VAL A 128 7.40 2.48 -5.80
C VAL A 128 5.93 2.90 -5.62
N PRO A 129 5.49 3.56 -4.52
CA PRO A 129 4.10 4.00 -4.37
C PRO A 129 3.69 5.07 -5.39
N PHE A 130 4.60 5.95 -5.80
CA PHE A 130 4.32 6.95 -6.84
C PHE A 130 4.17 6.28 -8.21
N MET A 131 5.04 5.31 -8.53
CA MET A 131 4.95 4.54 -9.77
C MET A 131 3.64 3.74 -9.87
N LEU A 132 3.23 3.08 -8.78
CA LEU A 132 1.97 2.35 -8.74
C LEU A 132 0.75 3.28 -8.86
N GLU A 133 0.80 4.46 -8.24
CA GLU A 133 -0.23 5.48 -8.37
C GLU A 133 -0.33 5.98 -9.81
N MET A 134 0.81 6.31 -10.43
CA MET A 134 0.88 6.78 -11.82
C MET A 134 0.34 5.71 -12.80
N MET A 135 0.74 4.45 -12.62
CA MET A 135 0.27 3.34 -13.45
C MET A 135 -1.26 3.14 -13.39
N ASN A 136 -1.88 3.44 -12.24
CA ASN A 136 -3.33 3.31 -12.08
C ASN A 136 -4.09 4.58 -12.49
N THR A 137 -3.53 5.77 -12.29
CA THR A 137 -4.22 7.06 -12.52
C THR A 137 -4.05 7.61 -13.93
N ALA A 138 -2.85 7.48 -14.50
CA ALA A 138 -2.56 8.03 -15.82
C ALA A 138 -3.52 7.49 -16.90
N PRO A 139 -3.84 6.18 -16.95
CA PRO A 139 -4.81 5.67 -17.92
C PRO A 139 -6.18 6.33 -17.76
N PHE A 140 -6.68 6.51 -16.52
CA PHE A 140 -7.97 7.16 -16.28
C PHE A 140 -7.98 8.62 -16.75
N LEU A 141 -6.91 9.37 -16.50
CA LEU A 141 -6.79 10.75 -16.97
C LEU A 141 -6.78 10.81 -18.50
N ILE A 142 -6.07 9.89 -19.16
CA ILE A 142 -6.04 9.79 -20.63
C ILE A 142 -7.44 9.46 -21.19
N THR A 143 -8.23 8.62 -20.50
CA THR A 143 -9.60 8.27 -20.96
C THR A 143 -10.57 9.46 -20.98
N VAL A 144 -10.26 10.56 -20.28
CA VAL A 144 -11.06 11.81 -20.35
C VAL A 144 -10.91 12.47 -21.71
N PHE A 145 -9.71 12.48 -22.26
CA PHE A 145 -9.39 13.11 -23.54
C PHE A 145 -9.79 12.23 -24.73
N TRP A 146 -9.82 10.91 -24.57
CA TRP A 146 -10.09 9.95 -25.65
C TRP A 146 -11.28 9.04 -25.31
N ALA A 147 -12.42 9.31 -25.94
CA ALA A 147 -13.66 8.52 -25.79
C ALA A 147 -13.52 7.01 -26.09
N PRO A 148 -12.77 6.53 -27.10
CA PRO A 148 -12.65 5.09 -27.34
C PRO A 148 -11.86 4.37 -26.24
N LEU A 149 -10.98 5.07 -25.51
CA LEU A 149 -10.18 4.48 -24.43
C LEU A 149 -10.97 4.25 -23.14
N ARG A 150 -12.23 4.69 -23.05
CA ARG A 150 -13.08 4.46 -21.86
C ARG A 150 -13.28 2.97 -21.54
N ASN A 151 -13.22 2.12 -22.57
CA ASN A 151 -13.40 0.68 -22.43
C ASN A 151 -12.06 -0.03 -22.17
N LEU A 152 -10.95 0.69 -22.05
CA LEU A 152 -9.65 0.11 -21.77
C LEU A 152 -9.63 -0.54 -20.37
N PHE A 153 -9.07 -1.74 -20.29
CA PHE A 153 -8.76 -2.34 -19.01
C PHE A 153 -7.67 -1.55 -18.28
N ILE A 154 -7.93 -1.27 -17.01
CA ILE A 154 -7.04 -0.54 -16.11
C ILE A 154 -6.89 -1.41 -14.87
N PRO A 155 -5.67 -1.77 -14.46
CA PRO A 155 -5.42 -2.74 -13.39
C PRO A 155 -5.61 -2.12 -11.99
N VAL A 156 -6.81 -1.62 -11.70
CA VAL A 156 -7.15 -0.89 -10.46
C VAL A 156 -6.91 -1.74 -9.19
N PHE A 157 -6.83 -3.06 -9.30
CA PHE A 157 -6.51 -3.97 -8.19
C PHE A 157 -5.13 -3.71 -7.57
N LEU A 158 -4.19 -3.08 -8.30
CA LEU A 158 -2.88 -2.67 -7.78
C LEU A 158 -2.99 -1.63 -6.66
N ASN A 159 -4.12 -0.94 -6.52
CA ASN A 159 -4.38 -0.02 -5.41
C ASN A 159 -4.37 -0.71 -4.03
N CYS A 160 -4.51 -2.05 -3.95
CA CYS A 160 -4.33 -2.77 -2.68
C CYS A 160 -2.94 -2.52 -2.10
N TRP A 161 -1.91 -2.49 -2.94
CA TRP A 161 -0.53 -2.27 -2.52
C TRP A 161 -0.31 -0.86 -1.96
N LEU A 162 -0.98 0.14 -2.53
CA LEU A 162 -0.98 1.51 -1.97
C LEU A 162 -1.68 1.56 -0.61
N ALA A 163 -2.80 0.86 -0.46
CA ALA A 163 -3.51 0.76 0.82
C ALA A 163 -2.65 0.06 1.87
N LYS A 164 -1.95 -1.02 1.50
CA LYS A 164 -0.96 -1.71 2.35
C LYS A 164 0.15 -0.77 2.76
N HIS A 165 0.73 -0.01 1.83
CA HIS A 165 1.80 0.94 2.14
C HIS A 165 1.32 2.07 3.06
N ALA A 166 0.11 2.59 2.85
CA ALA A 166 -0.50 3.58 3.73
C ALA A 166 -0.75 3.03 5.15
N LEU A 167 -1.22 1.77 5.24
CA LEU A 167 -1.42 1.08 6.51
C LEU A 167 -0.10 0.89 7.26
N GLU A 168 0.94 0.42 6.58
CA GLU A 168 2.27 0.23 7.17
C GLU A 168 2.84 1.54 7.72
N ASN A 169 2.70 2.64 6.98
CA ASN A 169 3.12 3.96 7.46
C ASN A 169 2.34 4.40 8.71
N MET A 170 1.01 4.23 8.71
CA MET A 170 0.16 4.54 9.87
C MET A 170 0.51 3.68 11.09
N ILE A 171 0.75 2.39 10.88
CA ILE A 171 1.16 1.44 11.92
C ILE A 171 2.50 1.87 12.52
N ASN A 172 3.50 2.20 11.71
CA ASN A 172 4.79 2.68 12.19
C ASN A 172 4.67 4.00 12.99
N ASP A 173 3.77 4.90 12.60
CA ASP A 173 3.48 6.12 13.38
C ASP A 173 2.76 5.81 14.70
N LEU A 174 1.83 4.86 14.69
CA LEU A 174 1.13 4.40 15.89
C LEU A 174 2.10 3.77 16.90
N HIS A 175 3.12 3.03 16.44
CA HIS A 175 4.13 2.45 17.35
C HIS A 175 5.00 3.52 17.97
N ARG A 176 5.30 4.57 17.21
CA ARG A 176 6.06 5.72 17.71
C ARG A 176 5.26 6.52 18.73
N ALA A 177 3.95 6.67 18.52
CA ALA A 177 3.07 7.45 19.40
C ALA A 177 2.61 6.68 20.66
N ILE A 178 2.37 5.37 20.54
CA ILE A 178 1.81 4.54 21.62
C ILE A 178 2.87 3.54 22.08
N GLN A 179 3.74 4.00 22.98
CA GLN A 179 4.73 3.17 23.67
C GLN A 179 4.09 2.15 24.65
N ARG A 180 2.78 2.23 24.92
CA ARG A 180 2.18 1.70 26.16
C ARG A 180 1.18 0.55 26.07
N THR A 181 0.81 -0.04 24.92
CA THR A 181 -0.25 -1.09 24.97
C THR A 181 -0.24 -2.22 23.94
N HIS A 182 0.59 -2.21 22.88
CA HIS A 182 0.65 -3.34 21.94
C HIS A 182 2.08 -3.77 21.60
N SER A 183 2.37 -5.06 21.69
CA SER A 183 3.67 -5.66 21.37
C SER A 183 4.08 -5.32 19.93
N ALA A 184 5.32 -4.85 19.72
CA ALA A 184 5.89 -4.62 18.38
C ALA A 184 5.71 -5.83 17.44
N MET A 185 5.62 -7.03 18.03
CA MET A 185 5.33 -8.30 17.35
C MET A 185 3.93 -8.35 16.72
N PHE A 186 2.89 -7.85 17.39
CA PHE A 186 1.51 -7.89 16.87
C PHE A 186 1.40 -7.12 15.57
N ASN A 187 2.06 -5.97 15.50
CA ASN A 187 2.00 -5.11 14.34
C ASN A 187 2.78 -5.65 13.14
N GLN A 188 3.88 -6.37 13.40
CA GLN A 188 4.60 -7.11 12.36
C GLN A 188 3.72 -8.21 11.77
N VAL A 189 3.01 -8.97 12.61
CA VAL A 189 2.06 -9.98 12.16
C VAL A 189 0.94 -9.34 11.34
N LEU A 190 0.41 -8.21 11.79
CA LEU A 190 -0.65 -7.48 11.06
C LEU A 190 -0.17 -7.05 9.66
N ILE A 191 1.03 -6.47 9.55
CA ILE A 191 1.61 -6.11 8.24
C ILE A 191 1.73 -7.36 7.35
N LEU A 192 2.28 -8.46 7.88
CA LEU A 192 2.45 -9.71 7.15
C LEU A 192 1.11 -10.26 6.63
N VAL A 193 0.08 -10.30 7.48
CA VAL A 193 -1.28 -10.71 7.09
C VAL A 193 -1.82 -9.81 6.00
N CYS A 194 -1.68 -8.48 6.13
CA CYS A 194 -2.09 -7.55 5.07
C CYS A 194 -1.35 -7.79 3.75
N THR A 195 -0.08 -8.20 3.79
CA THR A 195 0.66 -8.51 2.55
C THR A 195 0.19 -9.79 1.89
N LEU A 196 -0.10 -10.83 2.67
CA LEU A 196 -0.70 -12.07 2.16
C LEU A 196 -2.05 -11.78 1.52
N VAL A 197 -2.90 -10.99 2.19
CA VAL A 197 -4.22 -10.60 1.66
C VAL A 197 -4.08 -9.81 0.35
N CYS A 198 -3.16 -8.85 0.25
CA CYS A 198 -2.96 -8.12 -1.01
C CYS A 198 -2.37 -9.00 -2.13
N LEU A 199 -1.45 -9.91 -1.81
CA LEU A 199 -0.92 -10.89 -2.78
C LEU A 199 -2.04 -11.78 -3.32
N MET A 200 -2.86 -12.34 -2.44
CA MET A 200 -4.01 -13.15 -2.82
C MET A 200 -4.99 -12.36 -3.68
N PHE A 201 -5.39 -11.16 -3.24
CA PHE A 201 -6.33 -10.31 -3.98
C PHE A 201 -5.83 -9.98 -5.40
N THR A 202 -4.57 -9.58 -5.53
CA THR A 202 -3.98 -9.25 -6.84
C THR A 202 -3.86 -10.47 -7.75
N CYS A 203 -3.57 -11.66 -7.20
CA CYS A 203 -3.55 -12.90 -7.96
C CYS A 203 -4.95 -13.29 -8.48
N ILE A 204 -5.97 -13.25 -7.61
CA ILE A 204 -7.36 -13.58 -7.97
C ILE A 204 -7.86 -12.64 -9.07
N CYS A 205 -7.67 -11.33 -8.91
CA CYS A 205 -8.07 -10.34 -9.91
C CYS A 205 -7.30 -10.50 -11.23
N GLY A 206 -6.00 -10.81 -11.17
CA GLY A 206 -5.16 -10.99 -12.36
C GLY A 206 -5.55 -12.21 -13.17
N ILE A 207 -5.71 -13.36 -12.52
CA ILE A 207 -6.06 -14.63 -13.17
C ILE A 207 -7.46 -14.54 -13.78
N GLN A 208 -8.46 -14.07 -13.03
CA GLN A 208 -9.82 -13.94 -13.55
C GLN A 208 -9.86 -13.01 -14.77
N HIS A 209 -9.10 -11.92 -14.75
CA HIS A 209 -9.07 -10.98 -15.87
C HIS A 209 -8.42 -11.60 -17.12
N LEU A 210 -7.28 -12.27 -16.97
CA LEU A 210 -6.57 -12.89 -18.10
C LEU A 210 -7.30 -14.11 -18.65
N GLU A 211 -7.89 -14.94 -17.78
CA GLU A 211 -8.62 -16.16 -18.15
C GLU A 211 -9.99 -15.89 -18.77
N ARG A 212 -10.45 -14.64 -18.77
CA ARG A 212 -11.62 -14.20 -19.55
C ARG A 212 -11.43 -14.43 -21.06
N ALA A 213 -10.19 -14.43 -21.56
CA ALA A 213 -9.88 -14.64 -22.96
C ALA A 213 -9.71 -16.12 -23.36
N GLY A 214 -9.65 -17.02 -22.38
CA GLY A 214 -9.51 -18.45 -22.62
C GLY A 214 -10.76 -19.16 -22.15
N ASN A 215 -10.70 -19.75 -20.96
CA ASN A 215 -11.75 -20.59 -20.43
C ASN A 215 -12.39 -19.95 -19.21
N ASN A 216 -13.15 -18.86 -19.42
CA ASN A 216 -13.89 -18.05 -18.43
C ASN A 216 -14.00 -18.69 -17.03
N LEU A 217 -12.94 -18.58 -16.22
CA LEU A 217 -12.89 -19.17 -14.89
C LEU A 217 -13.82 -18.40 -13.96
N THR A 218 -14.52 -19.11 -13.07
CA THR A 218 -15.34 -18.43 -12.07
C THR A 218 -14.45 -17.76 -11.02
N LEU A 219 -15.03 -16.81 -10.30
CA LEU A 219 -14.39 -16.18 -9.14
C LEU A 219 -13.92 -17.21 -8.11
N PHE A 220 -14.72 -18.25 -7.90
CA PHE A 220 -14.45 -19.29 -6.92
C PHE A 220 -13.28 -20.19 -7.35
N ASP A 221 -13.20 -20.53 -8.64
CA ASP A 221 -12.07 -21.33 -9.18
C ASP A 221 -10.75 -20.56 -9.04
N SER A 222 -10.78 -19.25 -9.34
CA SER A 222 -9.60 -18.38 -9.20
C SER A 222 -9.18 -18.20 -7.74
N LEU A 223 -10.14 -18.09 -6.83
CA LEU A 223 -9.90 -18.01 -5.38
C LEU A 223 -9.32 -19.31 -4.85
N TYR A 224 -9.91 -20.45 -5.21
CA TYR A 224 -9.43 -21.77 -4.84
C TYR A 224 -7.98 -21.98 -5.30
N PHE A 225 -7.69 -21.70 -6.58
CA PHE A 225 -6.34 -21.76 -7.12
C PHE A 225 -5.35 -20.88 -6.35
N CYS A 226 -5.74 -19.63 -6.05
CA CYS A 226 -4.89 -18.72 -5.29
C CYS A 226 -4.61 -19.25 -3.88
N ILE A 227 -5.63 -19.73 -3.16
CA ILE A 227 -5.45 -20.30 -1.82
C ILE A 227 -4.49 -21.49 -1.88
N VAL A 228 -4.71 -22.44 -2.80
CA VAL A 228 -3.90 -23.66 -2.96
C VAL A 228 -2.45 -23.34 -3.35
N THR A 229 -2.25 -22.28 -4.14
CA THR A 229 -0.92 -21.82 -4.57
C THR A 229 -0.17 -21.11 -3.44
N PHE A 230 -0.82 -20.16 -2.75
CA PHE A 230 -0.20 -19.43 -1.64
C PHE A 230 -0.01 -20.29 -0.39
N SER A 231 -0.86 -21.29 -0.18
CA SER A 231 -0.65 -22.30 0.87
C SER A 231 0.41 -23.34 0.49
N THR A 232 0.97 -23.26 -0.72
CA THR A 232 1.97 -24.20 -1.27
C THR A 232 1.50 -25.65 -1.36
N VAL A 233 0.19 -25.89 -1.33
CA VAL A 233 -0.40 -27.23 -1.43
C VAL A 233 -0.34 -27.75 -2.87
N GLY A 234 -0.68 -26.91 -3.85
CA GLY A 234 -0.44 -27.20 -5.27
C GLY A 234 -1.15 -28.44 -5.84
N PHE A 235 -2.45 -28.63 -5.60
CA PHE A 235 -3.20 -29.79 -6.11
C PHE A 235 -3.21 -29.92 -7.65
N GLY A 236 -3.17 -28.79 -8.38
CA GLY A 236 -3.06 -28.78 -9.85
C GLY A 236 -4.33 -29.14 -10.62
N ASP A 237 -5.47 -29.22 -9.95
CA ASP A 237 -6.80 -29.48 -10.49
C ASP A 237 -7.37 -28.28 -11.28
N VAL A 238 -7.15 -27.06 -10.80
CA VAL A 238 -7.43 -25.82 -11.51
C VAL A 238 -6.11 -25.18 -11.91
N THR A 239 -5.90 -24.91 -13.20
CA THR A 239 -4.67 -24.26 -13.69
C THR A 239 -4.96 -23.26 -14.81
N PRO A 240 -4.23 -22.12 -14.86
CA PRO A 240 -4.31 -21.20 -15.98
C PRO A 240 -3.75 -21.84 -17.26
N LYS A 241 -4.53 -21.79 -18.34
CA LYS A 241 -4.17 -22.43 -19.62
C LYS A 241 -3.49 -21.46 -20.59
N ILE A 242 -3.60 -20.16 -20.33
CA ILE A 242 -3.14 -19.13 -21.24
C ILE A 242 -1.71 -18.68 -20.88
N TRP A 243 -0.88 -18.40 -21.89
CA TRP A 243 0.50 -17.94 -21.69
C TRP A 243 0.65 -16.72 -20.75
N PRO A 244 -0.11 -15.60 -20.89
CA PRO A 244 0.03 -14.46 -19.98
C PRO A 244 -0.44 -14.75 -18.55
N SER A 245 -1.44 -15.62 -18.35
CA SER A 245 -1.89 -15.98 -16.99
C SER A 245 -0.86 -16.87 -16.29
N GLN A 246 -0.21 -17.78 -17.01
CA GLN A 246 0.93 -18.54 -16.50
C GLN A 246 2.10 -17.64 -16.10
N LEU A 247 2.48 -16.68 -16.95
CA LEU A 247 3.51 -15.69 -16.64
C LEU A 247 3.17 -14.89 -15.37
N LEU A 248 1.92 -14.43 -15.24
CA LEU A 248 1.46 -13.70 -14.06
C LEU A 248 1.63 -14.52 -12.79
N VAL A 249 1.22 -15.80 -12.79
CA VAL A 249 1.35 -16.68 -11.62
C VAL A 249 2.81 -16.85 -11.21
N VAL A 250 3.71 -17.09 -12.17
CA VAL A 250 5.15 -17.22 -11.88
C VAL A 250 5.69 -15.94 -11.23
N ILE A 251 5.36 -14.77 -11.79
CA ILE A 251 5.77 -13.47 -11.22
C ILE A 251 5.22 -13.30 -9.80
N MET A 252 3.96 -13.62 -9.56
CA MET A 252 3.33 -13.49 -8.24
C MET A 252 3.97 -14.41 -7.19
N ILE A 253 4.33 -15.64 -7.57
CA ILE A 253 5.06 -16.57 -6.69
C ILE A 253 6.46 -16.03 -6.38
N CYS A 254 7.20 -15.54 -7.37
CA CYS A 254 8.51 -14.93 -7.14
C CYS A 254 8.43 -13.73 -6.19
N VAL A 255 7.44 -12.85 -6.38
CA VAL A 255 7.21 -11.71 -5.47
C VAL A 255 6.89 -12.19 -4.06
N ALA A 256 6.02 -13.19 -3.89
CA ALA A 256 5.68 -13.73 -2.59
C ALA A 256 6.91 -14.34 -1.87
N LEU A 257 7.73 -15.11 -2.59
CA LEU A 257 8.94 -15.73 -2.04
C LEU A 257 10.03 -14.71 -1.67
N ILE A 258 10.06 -13.53 -2.29
CA ILE A 258 10.99 -12.45 -1.89
C ILE A 258 10.41 -11.66 -0.71
N VAL A 259 9.13 -11.32 -0.78
CA VAL A 259 8.49 -10.38 0.14
C VAL A 259 8.19 -11.03 1.50
N LEU A 260 7.83 -12.32 1.55
CA LEU A 260 7.52 -13.00 2.81
C LEU A 260 8.74 -13.18 3.72
N PRO A 261 9.90 -13.70 3.25
CA PRO A 261 11.07 -13.85 4.11
C PRO A 261 11.61 -12.51 4.61
N ILE A 262 11.61 -11.46 3.78
CA ILE A 262 12.06 -10.12 4.19
C ILE A 262 11.19 -9.58 5.34
N GLN A 263 9.87 -9.78 5.27
CA GLN A 263 8.97 -9.35 6.31
C GLN A 263 9.10 -10.18 7.59
N VAL A 264 9.21 -11.50 7.48
CA VAL A 264 9.43 -12.38 8.64
C VAL A 264 10.77 -12.05 9.32
N ALA A 265 11.83 -11.84 8.55
CA ALA A 265 13.15 -11.45 9.06
C ALA A 265 13.12 -10.07 9.74
N SER A 266 12.41 -9.10 9.15
CA SER A 266 12.21 -7.77 9.74
C SER A 266 11.43 -7.84 11.06
N GLY A 267 10.45 -8.74 11.16
CA GLY A 267 9.71 -9.00 12.39
C GLY A 267 10.55 -9.65 13.48
N SER A 268 11.38 -10.63 13.13
CA SER A 268 12.27 -11.32 14.09
C SER A 268 13.29 -10.36 14.71
N ARG A 269 13.90 -9.46 13.92
CA ARG A 269 14.86 -8.45 14.44
C ARG A 269 14.21 -7.49 15.44
N ARG A 270 12.93 -7.12 15.25
CA ARG A 270 12.21 -6.23 16.17
C ARG A 270 11.81 -6.94 17.47
N GLY A 271 11.62 -8.25 17.44
CA GLY A 271 11.34 -9.06 18.64
C GLY A 271 12.55 -9.31 19.54
N GLY A 272 13.75 -9.46 18.95
CA GLY A 272 14.98 -9.70 19.72
C GLY A 272 15.53 -8.48 20.48
N ALA A 273 15.17 -7.26 20.08
CA ALA A 273 15.68 -6.03 20.69
C ALA A 273 14.99 -5.63 22.01
N GLY A 274 13.95 -6.36 22.45
CA GLY A 274 13.24 -6.11 23.71
C GLY A 274 13.58 -7.09 24.84
N GLY A 275 14.60 -7.94 24.65
CA GLY A 275 14.94 -9.03 25.57
C GLY A 275 16.40 -9.06 26.03
N SER A 276 17.06 -7.91 26.12
CA SER A 276 18.41 -7.78 26.70
C SER A 276 18.51 -6.58 27.62
#